data_AF-A0A940HUB2-F1
#
_entry.id   AF-A0A940HUB2-F1
#
_cell.length_a   1.000
_cell.length_b   1.000
_cell.length_c   1.000
_cell.angle_alpha   90.00
_cell.angle_beta   90.00
_cell.angle_gamma   90.00
#
_symmetry.space_group_name_H-M   'P 1'
#
loop_
_entity.id
_entity.type
_entity.pdbx_description
1 polymer ?
#
loop_
_entity_poly.entity_id
_entity_poly.type
_entity_poly.pdbx_seq_one_letter_code
_entity_poly.pdbx_strand_id
1 'polypeptide(L)'
;MRHHSPVPGSGKLSAALPSGQKPIIVSPILGDSLEAIELYHREKAQVLEKSLQQLNLLDDAKEIAFICREVLEIREKISAILKRKYKA
;
A
#
# COMPACT_ATOMS: atom_id res chain seq x y z
N MET A 1 -47.02 26.58 0.55
CA MET A 1 -46.38 25.27 0.78
C MET A 1 -45.63 24.83 -0.46
N ARG A 2 -44.30 24.87 -0.45
CA ARG A 2 -43.45 24.04 -1.31
C ARG A 2 -42.19 23.68 -0.51
N HIS A 3 -42.04 22.37 -0.29
CA HIS A 3 -40.95 21.73 0.44
C HIS A 3 -39.65 21.86 -0.35
N HIS A 4 -38.56 22.27 0.33
CA HIS A 4 -37.20 22.06 -0.18
C HIS A 4 -36.63 20.81 0.49
N SER A 5 -36.44 19.76 -0.30
CA SER A 5 -35.69 18.56 0.10
C SER A 5 -34.19 18.82 -0.01
N PRO A 6 -33.35 18.24 0.87
CA PRO A 6 -31.90 18.36 0.75
C PRO A 6 -31.36 17.49 -0.39
N VAL A 7 -30.44 18.05 -1.18
CA VAL A 7 -29.79 17.39 -2.32
C VAL A 7 -28.76 16.37 -1.81
N PRO A 8 -28.71 15.15 -2.37
CA PRO A 8 -27.77 14.11 -1.97
C PRO A 8 -26.42 14.20 -2.68
N GLY A 9 -25.35 13.88 -1.96
CA GLY A 9 -24.18 13.20 -2.53
C GLY A 9 -23.09 14.10 -3.12
N SER A 10 -22.24 14.68 -2.27
CA SER A 10 -20.89 15.07 -2.69
C SER A 10 -19.96 13.86 -2.64
N GLY A 11 -19.43 13.46 -3.80
CA GLY A 11 -18.12 12.85 -3.90
C GLY A 11 -18.03 11.32 -3.97
N LYS A 12 -18.77 10.66 -4.88
CA LYS A 12 -18.31 9.36 -5.39
C LYS A 12 -17.17 9.59 -6.39
N LEU A 13 -15.93 9.53 -5.92
CA LEU A 13 -14.77 9.30 -6.79
C LEU A 13 -14.81 7.84 -7.24
N SER A 14 -15.67 7.53 -8.21
CA SER A 14 -15.62 6.27 -8.94
C SER A 14 -14.44 6.32 -9.90
N ALA A 15 -13.25 5.99 -9.39
CA ALA A 15 -12.18 5.48 -10.24
C ALA A 15 -12.62 4.10 -10.73
N ALA A 16 -13.13 4.03 -11.95
CA ALA A 16 -13.38 2.78 -12.64
C ALA A 16 -12.03 2.06 -12.85
N LEU A 17 -11.78 1.02 -12.05
CA LEU A 17 -10.69 0.07 -12.28
C LEU A 17 -11.15 -0.99 -13.29
N PRO A 18 -10.32 -1.39 -14.27
CA PRO A 18 -10.64 -2.48 -15.18
C PRO A 18 -10.90 -3.78 -14.42
N SER A 19 -11.94 -4.49 -14.84
CA SER A 19 -12.42 -5.74 -14.24
C SER A 19 -11.33 -6.81 -14.26
N GLY A 20 -10.80 -7.16 -13.08
CA GLY A 20 -9.89 -8.31 -12.92
C GLY A 20 -8.94 -8.24 -11.74
N GLN A 21 -8.64 -7.04 -11.23
CA GLN A 21 -7.85 -6.89 -10.01
C GLN A 21 -8.74 -6.32 -8.91
N LYS A 22 -9.00 -7.13 -7.88
CA LYS A 22 -9.59 -6.61 -6.64
C LYS A 22 -8.66 -5.51 -6.13
N PRO A 23 -9.10 -4.24 -6.00
CA PRO A 23 -8.32 -3.28 -5.25
C PRO A 23 -8.14 -3.87 -3.85
N ILE A 24 -6.90 -4.11 -3.44
CA ILE A 24 -6.58 -4.38 -2.05
C ILE A 24 -6.83 -3.06 -1.34
N ILE A 25 -8.08 -2.85 -0.93
CA ILE A 25 -8.47 -1.77 -0.04
C ILE A 25 -7.93 -2.18 1.33
N VAL A 26 -6.68 -1.82 1.60
CA VAL A 26 -6.16 -1.77 2.97
C VAL A 26 -6.97 -0.68 3.69
N SER A 27 -7.99 -1.13 4.43
CA SER A 27 -8.88 -0.25 5.19
C SER A 27 -8.07 0.44 6.30
N PRO A 28 -8.21 1.76 6.49
CA PRO A 28 -7.61 2.48 7.59
C PRO A 28 -8.50 2.32 8.83
N ILE A 29 -8.48 1.14 9.45
CA ILE A 29 -9.06 0.97 10.78
C ILE A 29 -7.91 1.11 11.78
N LEU A 30 -7.93 2.26 12.46
CA LEU A 30 -7.01 2.68 13.50
C LEU A 30 -6.93 1.64 14.63
N GLY A 31 -5.79 0.97 14.74
CA GLY A 31 -5.32 0.34 15.98
C GLY A 31 -3.82 0.57 16.04
N ASP A 32 -3.38 1.48 16.93
CA ASP A 32 -1.99 1.93 17.14
C ASP A 32 -1.12 2.11 15.89
N SER A 33 -1.04 3.38 15.45
CA SER A 33 -0.50 3.81 14.15
C SER A 33 0.82 3.14 13.71
N LEU A 34 1.74 2.82 14.63
CA LEU A 34 3.03 2.22 14.26
C LEU A 34 2.95 0.74 13.89
N GLU A 35 2.06 -0.03 14.51
CA GLU A 35 1.95 -1.47 14.25
C GLU A 35 1.27 -1.74 12.92
N ALA A 36 0.21 -0.99 12.60
CA ALA A 36 -0.42 -1.03 11.29
C ALA A 36 0.54 -0.59 10.17
N ILE A 37 1.34 0.46 10.39
CA ILE A 37 2.33 0.92 9.41
C ILE A 37 3.45 -0.11 9.23
N GLU A 38 3.91 -0.76 10.32
CA GLU A 38 4.88 -1.85 10.24
C GLU A 38 4.34 -3.01 9.42
N LEU A 39 3.12 -3.46 9.72
CA LEU A 39 2.46 -4.56 9.03
C LEU A 39 2.32 -4.27 7.53
N TYR A 40 1.83 -3.07 7.18
CA TYR A 40 1.73 -2.63 5.79
C TYR A 40 3.06 -2.74 5.04
N HIS A 41 4.15 -2.26 5.64
CA HIS A 41 5.46 -2.31 5.01
C HIS A 41 5.98 -3.75 4.87
N ARG A 42 5.74 -4.61 5.86
CA ARG A 42 6.09 -6.05 5.76
C ARG A 42 5.31 -6.74 4.64
N GLU A 43 4.01 -6.50 4.54
CA GLU A 43 3.17 -7.06 3.47
C GLU A 43 3.62 -6.57 2.10
N LYS A 44 3.93 -5.26 1.97
CA LYS A 44 4.47 -4.69 0.73
C LYS A 44 5.79 -5.36 0.33
N ALA A 45 6.71 -5.59 1.27
CA ALA A 45 7.97 -6.29 0.99
C ALA A 45 7.73 -7.70 0.46
N GLN A 46 6.82 -8.47 1.07
CA GLN A 46 6.50 -9.82 0.63
C GLN A 46 5.90 -9.86 -0.78
N VAL A 47 5.06 -8.88 -1.13
CA VAL A 47 4.51 -8.76 -2.50
C VAL A 47 5.65 -8.52 -3.49
N LEU A 48 6.56 -7.60 -3.19
CA LEU A 48 7.70 -7.30 -4.05
C LEU A 48 8.67 -8.48 -4.20
N GLU A 49 8.93 -9.23 -3.12
CA GLU A 49 9.75 -10.45 -3.18
C GLU A 49 9.12 -11.52 -4.06
N LYS A 50 7.78 -11.70 -3.98
CA LYS A 50 7.06 -12.62 -4.88
C LYS A 50 7.10 -12.15 -6.32
N SER A 51 6.98 -10.84 -6.57
CA SER A 51 7.12 -10.28 -7.92
C SER A 51 8.51 -10.57 -8.48
N LEU A 52 9.59 -10.35 -7.71
CA LEU A 52 10.96 -10.66 -8.14
C LEU A 52 11.15 -12.12 -8.57
N GLN A 53 10.50 -13.07 -7.90
CA GLN A 53 10.58 -14.49 -8.26
C GLN A 53 9.97 -14.82 -9.63
N GLN A 54 9.14 -13.94 -10.18
CA GLN A 54 8.47 -14.14 -11.46
C GLN A 54 9.19 -13.44 -12.62
N LEU A 55 10.19 -12.60 -12.34
CA LEU A 55 10.89 -11.80 -13.35
C LEU A 55 12.08 -12.56 -13.93
N ASN A 56 12.31 -12.35 -15.22
CA ASN A 56 13.49 -12.82 -15.91
C ASN A 56 14.65 -11.82 -15.73
N LEU A 57 15.81 -12.33 -15.33
CA LEU A 57 16.98 -11.49 -15.04
C LEU A 57 17.45 -10.64 -16.24
N LEU A 58 17.39 -11.19 -17.45
CA LEU A 58 17.90 -10.52 -18.65
C LEU A 58 16.85 -9.58 -19.27
N ASP A 59 15.60 -10.01 -19.28
CA ASP A 59 14.52 -9.26 -19.94
C ASP A 59 13.99 -8.14 -19.04
N ASP A 60 13.92 -8.37 -17.73
CA ASP A 60 13.26 -7.47 -16.77
C ASP A 60 14.25 -6.69 -15.88
N ALA A 61 15.52 -6.55 -16.31
CA ALA A 61 16.59 -5.98 -15.50
C ALA A 61 16.25 -4.60 -14.89
N LYS A 62 15.51 -3.76 -15.62
CA LYS A 62 15.06 -2.44 -15.13
C LYS A 62 14.01 -2.55 -14.03
N GLU A 63 13.07 -3.47 -14.16
CA GLU A 63 12.02 -3.71 -13.17
C GLU A 63 12.62 -4.34 -11.92
N ILE A 64 13.54 -5.29 -12.08
CA ILE A 64 14.31 -5.87 -10.98
C ILE A 64 15.06 -4.78 -10.21
N ALA A 65 15.76 -3.87 -10.89
CA ALA A 65 16.46 -2.77 -10.26
C ALA A 65 15.52 -1.84 -9.48
N PHE A 66 14.34 -1.55 -10.06
CA PHE A 66 13.30 -0.76 -9.41
C PHE A 66 12.77 -1.45 -8.14
N ILE A 67 12.40 -2.73 -8.23
CA ILE A 67 11.87 -3.48 -7.09
C ILE A 67 12.93 -3.60 -5.97
N CYS A 68 14.19 -3.85 -6.32
CA CYS A 68 15.28 -3.90 -5.37
C CYS A 68 15.42 -2.57 -4.60
N ARG A 69 15.30 -1.42 -5.28
CA ARG A 69 15.30 -0.11 -4.62
C ARG A 69 14.10 0.04 -3.67
N GLU A 70 12.90 -0.32 -4.10
CA GLU A 70 11.71 -0.26 -3.26
C GLU A 70 11.84 -1.13 -2.00
N VAL A 71 12.40 -2.34 -2.12
CA VAL A 71 12.67 -3.23 -0.98
C VAL A 71 13.64 -2.59 0.01
N LEU A 72 14.70 -1.92 -0.47
CA LEU A 72 15.63 -1.19 0.40
C LEU A 72 14.93 -0.08 1.19
N GLU A 73 14.12 0.75 0.52
CA GLU A 73 13.37 1.82 1.19
C GLU A 73 12.39 1.28 2.24
N ILE A 74 11.72 0.15 1.94
CA ILE A 74 10.82 -0.50 2.89
C ILE A 74 11.58 -0.97 4.13
N ARG A 75 12.78 -1.56 3.96
CA ARG A 75 13.63 -1.98 5.08
C ARG A 75 14.05 -0.80 5.94
N GLU A 76 14.36 0.34 5.35
CA GLU A 76 14.67 1.58 6.09
C GLU A 76 13.47 2.06 6.90
N LYS A 77 12.27 2.08 6.30
CA LYS A 77 11.01 2.46 6.97
C LYS A 77 10.70 1.56 8.16
N ILE A 78 10.80 0.23 7.97
CA ILE A 78 10.61 -0.74 9.06
C ILE A 78 11.65 -0.50 10.17
N SER A 79 12.92 -0.33 9.82
CA SER A 79 13.98 -0.04 10.79
C SER A 79 13.71 1.23 11.60
N ALA A 80 13.19 2.28 10.96
CA ALA A 80 12.80 3.51 11.64
C ALA A 80 11.61 3.32 12.59
N ILE A 81 10.61 2.51 12.19
CA ILE A 81 9.45 2.18 13.03
C ILE A 81 9.89 1.38 14.25
N LEU A 82 10.70 0.34 14.07
CA LEU A 82 11.23 -0.48 15.17
C LEU A 82 12.05 0.38 16.14
N LYS A 83 12.92 1.26 15.62
CA LYS A 83 13.66 2.22 16.47
C LYS A 83 12.76 3.11 17.31
N ARG A 84 11.56 3.47 16.84
CA ARG A 84 10.58 4.25 17.61
C ARG A 84 9.86 3.38 18.63
N LYS A 85 9.43 2.16 18.24
CA LYS A 85 8.76 1.19 19.13
C LYS A 85 9.63 0.82 20.34
N TYR A 86 10.93 0.61 20.15
CA TYR A 86 11.85 0.18 21.22
C TYR A 86 12.57 1.33 21.95
N LYS A 87 12.30 2.59 21.60
CA LYS A 87 12.79 3.78 22.33
C LYS A 87 11.72 4.39 23.25
N ALA A 88 10.46 4.00 23.08
CA ALA A 88 9.36 4.31 23.99
C ALA A 88 9.37 3.32 25.16
#